data_AF-A0A7S2I2W3-F1
#
_entry.id   AF-A0A7S2I2W3-F1
#
_cell.length_a   1.000
_cell.length_b   1.000
_cell.length_c   1.000
_cell.angle_alpha   90.00
_cell.angle_beta   90.00
_cell.angle_gamma   90.00
#
_symmetry.space_group_name_H-M   'P 1'
#
loop_
_entity.id
_entity.type
_entity.pdbx_description
1 polymer ?
#
loop_
_entity_poly.entity_id
_entity_poly.type
_entity_poly.pdbx_seq_one_letter_code
_entity_poly.pdbx_strand_id
1 'polypeptide(L)'
;PPRRPEKVLFGKVEDEDRGPNSMDPPIARTDVFAWMRGPENKADEEVMELLKEENAYTESMQRHLAGLRDDLYQEMLGHQKEADTSLVQLYSGGYGYFVRTFVGKPYQAHYRCRALRADAPLVAGADEPGVWGEEELVLDENALAVDPSDGSKRPYVSVSGPWQCPS
;
A
#
# COMPACT_ATOMS: atom_id res chain seq x y z
N PRO A 1 11.94 8.58 -27.25
CA PRO A 1 12.36 7.15 -27.17
C PRO A 1 12.39 6.44 -28.54
N PRO A 2 13.29 5.47 -28.74
CA PRO A 2 13.41 4.72 -29.98
C PRO A 2 12.18 3.85 -30.26
N ARG A 3 11.85 3.72 -31.54
CA ARG A 3 10.70 2.98 -32.04
C ARG A 3 11.14 1.58 -32.49
N ARG A 4 10.65 0.52 -31.82
CA ARG A 4 11.00 -0.88 -32.13
C ARG A 4 9.72 -1.66 -32.46
N PRO A 5 9.41 -1.93 -33.74
CA PRO A 5 8.16 -2.58 -34.11
C PRO A 5 8.16 -4.06 -33.69
N GLU A 6 7.31 -4.40 -32.75
CA GLU A 6 7.05 -5.76 -32.29
C GLU A 6 5.60 -6.15 -32.60
N LYS A 7 5.36 -7.40 -33.03
CA LYS A 7 4.01 -7.88 -33.32
C LYS A 7 3.41 -8.52 -32.09
N VAL A 8 2.34 -7.92 -31.57
CA VAL A 8 1.54 -8.46 -30.48
C VAL A 8 0.30 -9.15 -31.05
N LEU A 9 0.06 -10.38 -30.61
CA LEU A 9 -1.08 -11.19 -31.05
C LEU A 9 -2.27 -11.03 -30.09
N PHE A 10 -3.46 -10.90 -30.66
CA PHE A 10 -4.74 -10.83 -29.95
C PHE A 10 -5.65 -11.97 -30.45
N GLY A 11 -5.93 -12.93 -29.59
CA GLY A 11 -6.72 -14.11 -29.92
C GLY A 11 -6.04 -15.37 -29.43
N LYS A 12 -6.30 -16.49 -30.09
CA LYS A 12 -5.68 -17.78 -29.78
C LYS A 12 -4.18 -17.74 -30.07
N VAL A 13 -3.36 -17.89 -29.03
CA VAL A 13 -1.90 -18.04 -29.11
C VAL A 13 -1.57 -19.44 -28.63
N GLU A 14 -0.70 -20.14 -29.35
CA GLU A 14 -0.25 -21.47 -28.93
C GLU A 14 0.46 -21.35 -27.57
N ASP A 15 0.16 -22.27 -26.64
CA ASP A 15 0.73 -22.34 -25.29
C ASP A 15 0.33 -21.25 -24.27
N GLU A 16 -0.68 -20.42 -24.57
CA GLU A 16 -1.22 -19.43 -23.62
C GLU A 16 -2.74 -19.55 -23.44
N ASP A 17 -3.20 -19.57 -22.18
CA ASP A 17 -4.63 -19.48 -21.87
C ASP A 17 -5.12 -18.03 -22.01
N ARG A 18 -5.70 -17.71 -23.16
CA ARG A 18 -6.31 -16.41 -23.47
C ARG A 18 -7.83 -16.39 -23.20
N GLY A 19 -8.34 -17.42 -22.52
CA GLY A 19 -9.74 -17.58 -22.16
C GLY A 19 -10.55 -18.39 -23.19
N PRO A 20 -11.78 -18.81 -22.81
CA PRO A 20 -12.55 -19.84 -23.52
C PRO A 20 -13.05 -19.44 -24.91
N ASN A 21 -13.28 -18.14 -25.16
CA ASN A 21 -13.80 -17.61 -26.44
C ASN A 21 -12.77 -16.70 -27.13
N SER A 22 -11.53 -17.18 -27.24
CA SER A 22 -10.46 -16.46 -27.93
C SER A 22 -10.71 -16.37 -29.44
N MET A 23 -10.36 -15.24 -30.05
CA MET A 23 -10.50 -15.04 -31.50
C MET A 23 -9.61 -16.00 -32.30
N ASP A 24 -10.19 -16.66 -33.30
CA ASP A 24 -9.51 -17.58 -34.23
C ASP A 24 -9.97 -17.27 -35.68
N PRO A 25 -9.09 -16.75 -36.57
CA PRO A 25 -7.65 -16.57 -36.39
C PRO A 25 -7.29 -15.36 -35.50
N PRO A 26 -6.09 -15.37 -34.87
CA PRO A 26 -5.61 -14.24 -34.08
C PRO A 26 -5.33 -13.00 -34.95
N ILE A 27 -5.56 -11.82 -34.38
CA ILE A 27 -5.26 -10.53 -35.01
C ILE A 27 -3.90 -10.04 -34.50
N ALA A 28 -3.00 -9.67 -35.41
CA ALA A 28 -1.73 -9.06 -35.05
C ALA A 28 -1.80 -7.53 -35.09
N ARG A 29 -1.26 -6.85 -34.06
CA ARG A 29 -0.99 -5.41 -34.09
C ARG A 29 0.49 -5.16 -33.84
N THR A 30 1.03 -4.14 -34.50
CA THR A 30 2.41 -3.72 -34.28
C THR A 30 2.45 -2.72 -33.14
N ASP A 31 3.06 -3.11 -32.02
CA ASP A 31 3.38 -2.20 -30.91
C ASP A 31 4.85 -1.79 -31.04
N VAL A 32 5.09 -0.49 -31.07
CA VAL A 32 6.42 0.10 -31.30
C VAL A 32 7.18 0.33 -29.98
N PHE A 33 6.48 0.20 -28.85
CA PHE A 33 6.99 0.47 -27.50
C PHE A 33 6.86 -0.75 -26.57
N ALA A 34 6.60 -1.93 -27.11
CA ALA A 34 6.51 -3.18 -26.33
C ALA A 34 7.77 -3.44 -25.48
N TRP A 35 8.95 -3.05 -25.99
CA TRP A 35 10.23 -3.15 -25.27
C TRP A 35 10.28 -2.37 -23.95
N MET A 36 9.44 -1.35 -23.75
CA MET A 36 9.41 -0.57 -22.49
C MET A 36 8.78 -1.33 -21.32
N ARG A 37 8.05 -2.43 -21.59
CA ARG A 37 7.43 -3.23 -20.53
C ARG A 37 8.47 -3.92 -19.64
N GLY A 38 9.64 -4.25 -20.18
CA GLY A 38 10.68 -5.03 -19.52
C GLY A 38 10.23 -6.47 -19.18
N PRO A 39 11.15 -7.42 -18.97
CA PRO A 39 10.81 -8.67 -18.30
C PRO A 39 10.47 -8.39 -16.82
N GLU A 40 9.51 -9.12 -16.24
CA GLU A 40 8.97 -8.89 -14.88
C GLU A 40 10.02 -8.73 -13.76
N ASN A 41 11.27 -9.17 -13.97
CA ASN A 41 12.33 -9.20 -12.97
C ASN A 41 13.66 -8.54 -13.39
N LYS A 42 13.73 -7.76 -14.48
CA LYS A 42 14.97 -7.02 -14.79
C LYS A 42 14.69 -5.58 -15.21
N ALA A 43 15.37 -4.67 -14.53
CA ALA A 43 15.54 -3.30 -14.96
C ALA A 43 16.42 -3.28 -16.20
N ASP A 44 15.80 -3.16 -17.38
CA ASP A 44 16.53 -2.86 -18.60
C ASP A 44 17.12 -1.44 -18.46
N GLU A 45 18.44 -1.31 -18.55
CA GLU A 45 19.15 -0.04 -18.31
C GLU A 45 18.60 1.09 -19.22
N GLU A 46 18.25 0.77 -20.46
CA GLU A 46 17.65 1.71 -21.42
C GLU A 46 16.28 2.23 -20.96
N VAL A 47 15.46 1.38 -20.32
CA VAL A 47 14.16 1.80 -19.78
C VAL A 47 14.37 2.67 -18.54
N MET A 48 15.33 2.32 -17.68
CA MET A 48 15.65 3.11 -16.48
C MET A 48 16.22 4.49 -16.82
N GLU A 49 17.06 4.57 -17.85
CA GLU A 49 17.57 5.84 -18.36
C GLU A 49 16.43 6.72 -18.89
N LEU A 50 15.55 6.16 -19.72
CA LEU A 50 14.37 6.87 -20.20
C LEU A 50 13.48 7.36 -19.05
N LEU A 51 13.22 6.52 -18.03
CA LEU A 51 12.42 6.91 -16.87
C LEU A 51 13.06 8.08 -16.09
N LYS A 52 14.40 8.10 -15.95
CA LYS A 52 15.11 9.23 -15.34
C LYS A 52 15.00 10.50 -16.17
N GLU A 53 15.12 10.40 -17.49
CA GLU A 53 14.95 11.53 -18.41
C GLU A 53 13.53 12.11 -18.35
N GLU A 54 12.51 11.24 -18.36
CA GLU A 54 11.10 11.64 -18.27
C GLU A 54 10.77 12.27 -16.91
N ASN A 55 11.35 11.76 -15.82
CA ASN A 55 11.23 12.38 -14.49
C ASN A 55 11.87 13.78 -14.48
N ALA A 56 13.07 13.94 -15.04
CA ALA A 56 13.74 15.24 -15.12
C ALA A 56 12.97 16.25 -16.00
N TYR A 57 12.40 15.78 -17.12
CA TYR A 57 11.53 16.59 -17.97
C TYR A 57 10.29 17.04 -17.19
N THR A 58 9.63 16.11 -16.49
CA THR A 58 8.45 16.40 -15.65
C THR A 58 8.77 17.44 -14.57
N GLU A 59 9.89 17.28 -13.85
CA GLU A 59 10.35 18.25 -12.86
C GLU A 59 10.63 19.63 -13.46
N SER A 60 11.23 19.68 -14.65
CA SER A 60 11.52 20.95 -15.34
C SER A 60 10.24 21.67 -15.76
N MET A 61 9.26 20.92 -16.29
CA MET A 61 7.98 21.45 -16.72
C MET A 61 7.11 21.87 -15.55
N GLN A 62 7.17 21.14 -14.42
CA GLN A 62 6.39 21.44 -13.22
C GLN A 62 7.05 22.46 -12.29
N ARG A 63 8.28 22.91 -12.57
CA ARG A 63 9.03 23.84 -11.69
C ARG A 63 8.26 25.11 -11.36
N HIS A 64 7.49 25.64 -12.31
CA HIS A 64 6.68 26.85 -12.10
C HIS A 64 5.50 26.63 -11.14
N LEU A 65 5.08 25.39 -10.93
CA LEU A 65 4.00 25.00 -9.99
C LEU A 65 4.54 24.63 -8.61
N ALA A 66 5.85 24.71 -8.36
CA ALA A 66 6.45 24.28 -7.10
C ALA A 66 5.80 24.98 -5.88
N GLY A 67 5.58 26.29 -5.94
CA GLY A 67 4.91 27.02 -4.86
C GLY A 67 3.47 26.54 -4.60
N LEU A 68 2.66 26.42 -5.66
CA LEU A 68 1.30 25.90 -5.55
C LEU A 68 1.26 24.48 -4.99
N ARG A 69 2.20 23.62 -5.41
CA ARG A 69 2.31 22.25 -4.90
C ARG A 69 2.64 22.24 -3.40
N ASP A 70 3.54 23.10 -2.96
CA ASP A 70 3.93 23.19 -1.56
C ASP A 70 2.77 23.73 -0.71
N ASP A 71 2.02 24.72 -1.20
CA ASP A 71 0.82 25.24 -0.54
C ASP A 71 -0.26 24.16 -0.38
N LEU A 72 -0.57 23.44 -1.47
CA LEU A 72 -1.54 22.34 -1.44
C LEU A 72 -1.08 21.20 -0.52
N TYR A 73 0.22 20.92 -0.47
CA TYR A 73 0.77 19.92 0.43
C TYR A 73 0.57 20.31 1.90
N GLN A 74 0.82 21.59 2.26
CA GLN A 74 0.58 22.08 3.62
C GLN A 74 -0.91 22.08 3.97
N GLU A 75 -1.79 22.41 3.03
CA GLU A 75 -3.25 22.35 3.24
C GLU A 75 -3.71 20.91 3.49
N MET A 76 -3.27 19.96 2.66
CA MET A 76 -3.58 18.54 2.83
C MET A 76 -3.08 18.01 4.18
N LEU A 77 -1.86 18.39 4.58
CA LEU A 77 -1.30 18.01 5.87
C LEU A 77 -2.09 18.62 7.04
N GLY A 78 -2.53 19.88 6.92
CA GLY A 78 -3.36 20.54 7.92
C GLY A 78 -4.76 19.90 8.07
N HIS A 79 -5.29 19.29 7.01
CA HIS A 79 -6.55 18.53 7.07
C HIS A 79 -6.38 17.11 7.63
N GLN A 80 -5.15 16.59 7.67
CA GLN A 80 -4.88 15.25 8.16
C GLN A 80 -4.72 15.26 9.69
N LYS A 81 -5.54 14.48 10.41
CA LYS A 81 -5.30 14.21 11.83
C LYS A 81 -4.19 13.16 11.95
N GLU A 82 -3.01 13.58 12.36
CA GLU A 82 -1.85 12.69 12.47
C GLU A 82 -1.95 11.69 13.63
N ALA A 83 -2.56 12.09 14.74
CA ALA A 83 -2.84 11.20 15.87
C ALA A 83 -4.35 11.04 16.04
N ASP A 84 -4.82 9.81 15.85
CA ASP A 84 -6.20 9.41 16.06
C ASP A 84 -6.23 8.02 16.71
N THR A 85 -7.32 7.75 17.42
CA THR A 85 -7.60 6.43 18.01
C THR A 85 -8.93 5.94 17.44
N SER A 86 -8.91 4.76 16.83
CA SER A 86 -10.15 4.18 16.30
C SER A 86 -11.11 3.79 17.41
N LEU A 87 -12.38 3.66 17.05
CA LEU A 87 -13.38 3.02 17.90
C LEU A 87 -12.97 1.57 18.21
N VAL A 88 -13.33 1.09 19.41
CA VAL A 88 -13.03 -0.28 19.83
C VAL A 88 -14.05 -1.21 19.21
N GLN A 89 -13.56 -2.20 18.50
CA GLN A 89 -14.39 -3.29 18.01
C GLN A 89 -14.32 -4.44 19.00
N LEU A 90 -15.45 -4.77 19.62
CA LEU A 90 -15.56 -5.91 20.51
C LEU A 90 -15.66 -7.19 19.69
N TYR A 91 -14.77 -8.15 19.94
CA TYR A 91 -14.79 -9.46 19.31
C TYR A 91 -15.18 -10.57 20.30
N SER A 92 -15.72 -11.66 19.77
CA SER A 92 -15.99 -12.88 20.54
C SER A 92 -14.70 -13.38 21.20
N GLY A 93 -14.63 -13.31 22.53
CA GLY A 93 -13.42 -13.59 23.31
C GLY A 93 -13.15 -12.60 24.44
N GLY A 94 -13.95 -11.54 24.56
CA GLY A 94 -13.83 -10.56 25.65
C GLY A 94 -12.65 -9.61 25.47
N TYR A 95 -12.20 -9.41 24.23
CA TYR A 95 -11.18 -8.43 23.88
C TYR A 95 -11.77 -7.38 22.93
N GLY A 96 -11.43 -6.12 23.20
CA GLY A 96 -11.65 -4.99 22.32
C GLY A 96 -10.37 -4.68 21.55
N TYR A 97 -10.47 -4.54 20.23
CA TYR A 97 -9.35 -4.18 19.35
C TYR A 97 -9.52 -2.75 18.87
N PHE A 98 -8.41 -2.01 18.84
CA PHE A 98 -8.37 -0.64 18.31
C PHE A 98 -7.00 -0.35 17.71
N VAL A 99 -6.96 0.64 16.83
CA VAL A 99 -5.72 1.13 16.23
C VAL A 99 -5.43 2.55 16.68
N ARG A 100 -4.15 2.88 16.81
CA ARG A 100 -3.68 4.24 17.05
C ARG A 100 -2.71 4.66 15.96
N THR A 101 -2.93 5.86 15.44
CA THR A 101 -1.92 6.58 14.65
C THR A 101 -1.19 7.56 15.55
N PHE A 102 0.07 7.83 15.24
CA PHE A 102 0.92 8.74 16.00
C PHE A 102 1.51 9.80 15.07
N VAL A 103 1.67 11.01 15.59
CA VAL A 103 2.39 12.11 14.93
C VAL A 103 3.75 11.62 14.45
N GLY A 104 4.04 11.84 13.16
CA GLY A 104 5.30 11.44 12.53
C GLY A 104 5.49 9.94 12.26
N LYS A 105 4.51 9.08 12.55
CA LYS A 105 4.55 7.64 12.20
C LYS A 105 3.63 7.35 11.00
N PRO A 106 4.16 6.82 9.89
CA PRO A 106 3.37 6.60 8.67
C PRO A 106 2.40 5.42 8.78
N TYR A 107 2.59 4.50 9.74
CA TYR A 107 1.74 3.34 9.92
C TYR A 107 1.04 3.34 11.28
N GLN A 108 -0.06 2.62 11.37
CA GLN A 108 -0.84 2.45 12.59
C GLN A 108 -0.25 1.36 13.49
N ALA A 109 -0.51 1.45 14.79
CA ALA A 109 -0.24 0.36 15.71
C ALA A 109 -1.55 -0.24 16.22
N HIS A 110 -1.60 -1.57 16.27
CA HIS A 110 -2.76 -2.34 16.69
C HIS A 110 -2.63 -2.68 18.16
N TYR A 111 -3.67 -2.36 18.92
CA TYR A 111 -3.77 -2.63 20.35
C TYR A 111 -4.99 -3.50 20.63
N ARG A 112 -4.93 -4.21 21.75
CA ARG A 112 -6.08 -4.89 22.33
C ARG A 112 -6.20 -4.54 23.82
N CYS A 113 -7.42 -4.57 24.33
CA CYS A 113 -7.70 -4.47 25.75
C CYS A 113 -8.74 -5.53 26.13
N ARG A 114 -8.69 -6.03 27.36
CA ARG A 114 -9.69 -6.99 27.86
C ARG A 114 -10.94 -6.24 28.32
N ALA A 115 -12.12 -6.67 27.91
CA ALA A 115 -13.38 -6.18 28.44
C ALA A 115 -13.55 -6.68 29.88
N LEU A 116 -13.68 -5.76 30.84
CA LEU A 116 -13.92 -6.11 32.25
C LEU A 116 -15.42 -6.29 32.54
N ARG A 117 -16.29 -5.85 31.63
CA ARG A 117 -17.75 -5.99 31.71
C ARG A 117 -18.34 -6.42 30.36
N ALA A 118 -19.47 -7.13 30.40
CA ALA A 118 -20.14 -7.63 29.20
C ALA A 118 -20.82 -6.53 28.38
N ASP A 119 -21.07 -5.37 28.98
CA ASP A 119 -21.74 -4.19 28.42
C ASP A 119 -20.75 -3.06 28.03
N ALA A 120 -19.48 -3.40 27.81
CA ALA A 120 -18.44 -2.42 27.51
C ALA A 120 -18.78 -1.59 26.25
N PRO A 121 -18.88 -0.24 26.34
CA PRO A 121 -19.20 0.63 25.20
C PRO A 121 -18.08 0.62 24.14
N LEU A 122 -18.46 0.64 22.86
CA LEU A 122 -17.57 0.58 21.67
C LEU A 122 -16.58 1.76 21.49
N VAL A 123 -16.46 2.66 22.47
CA VAL A 123 -15.57 3.82 22.41
C VAL A 123 -14.37 3.59 23.34
N ALA A 124 -13.16 3.45 22.79
CA ALA A 124 -11.94 3.65 23.57
C ALA A 124 -11.73 5.14 23.75
N GLY A 125 -12.16 5.64 24.89
CA GLY A 125 -11.69 6.89 25.48
C GLY A 125 -11.35 6.55 26.92
N ALA A 126 -10.07 6.61 27.27
CA ALA A 126 -9.57 6.25 28.59
C ALA A 126 -10.00 7.30 29.63
N ASP A 127 -11.26 7.29 30.07
CA ASP A 127 -11.70 8.10 31.22
C ASP A 127 -12.81 7.46 32.07
N GLU A 128 -13.40 6.33 31.65
CA GLU A 128 -14.30 5.55 32.52
C GLU A 128 -13.54 4.43 33.25
N PRO A 129 -13.14 4.63 34.52
CA PRO A 129 -12.44 3.60 35.28
C PRO A 129 -13.30 2.35 35.43
N GLY A 130 -12.76 1.19 35.05
CA GLY A 130 -13.36 -0.12 35.31
C GLY A 130 -14.15 -0.76 34.15
N VAL A 131 -14.08 -0.20 32.93
CA VAL A 131 -14.71 -0.78 31.74
C VAL A 131 -13.75 -1.68 30.96
N TRP A 132 -12.52 -1.19 30.75
CA TRP A 132 -11.48 -1.84 29.97
C TRP A 132 -10.25 -2.12 30.85
N GLY A 133 -9.60 -3.27 30.61
CA GLY A 133 -8.36 -3.66 31.27
C GLY A 133 -7.13 -2.98 30.67
N GLU A 134 -5.94 -3.51 31.00
CA GLU A 134 -4.68 -2.98 30.47
C GLU A 134 -4.62 -3.07 28.93
N GLU A 135 -4.01 -2.06 28.32
CA GLU A 135 -3.77 -2.00 26.88
C GLU A 135 -2.53 -2.82 26.53
N GLU A 136 -2.68 -3.75 25.58
CA GLU A 136 -1.61 -4.60 25.08
C GLU A 136 -1.36 -4.31 23.60
N LEU A 137 -0.11 -4.02 23.25
CA LEU A 137 0.31 -3.86 21.85
C LEU A 137 0.32 -5.23 21.16
N VAL A 138 -0.48 -5.37 20.10
CA VAL A 138 -0.57 -6.59 19.30
C VAL A 138 0.41 -6.56 18.13
N LEU A 139 0.42 -5.45 17.39
CA LEU A 139 1.21 -5.31 16.17
C LEU A 139 1.62 -3.85 15.96
N ASP A 140 2.92 -3.59 15.89
CA ASP A 140 3.42 -2.30 15.40
C ASP A 140 3.85 -2.43 13.94
N GLU A 141 3.02 -1.90 13.03
CA GLU A 141 3.35 -1.88 11.61
C GLU A 141 4.56 -0.99 11.30
N ASN A 142 4.85 0.02 12.13
CA ASN A 142 6.02 0.89 11.92
C ASN A 142 7.32 0.14 12.15
N ALA A 143 7.34 -0.78 13.13
CA ALA A 143 8.49 -1.64 13.37
C ALA A 143 8.69 -2.65 12.24
N LEU A 144 7.59 -3.19 11.67
CA LEU A 144 7.65 -4.10 10.53
C LEU A 144 8.07 -3.41 9.23
N ALA A 145 7.71 -2.14 9.07
CA ALA A 145 8.06 -1.35 7.90
C ALA A 145 9.56 -1.06 7.80
N VAL A 146 10.33 -1.29 8.86
CA VAL A 146 11.80 -1.20 8.82
C VAL A 146 12.36 -2.57 8.45
N ASP A 147 13.28 -2.60 7.49
CA ASP A 147 14.03 -3.80 7.16
C ASP A 147 15.01 -4.11 8.31
N PRO A 148 14.94 -5.29 8.94
CA PRO A 148 15.77 -5.65 10.09
C PRO A 148 17.23 -5.86 9.70
N SER A 149 17.56 -5.97 8.41
CA SER A 149 18.95 -6.14 7.94
C SER A 149 19.68 -4.82 7.72
N ASP A 150 18.97 -3.76 7.28
CA ASP A 150 19.60 -2.51 6.80
C ASP A 150 18.94 -1.24 7.37
N GLY A 151 17.86 -1.36 8.16
CA GLY A 151 17.15 -0.23 8.76
C GLY A 151 16.39 0.65 7.74
N SER A 152 16.43 0.28 6.46
CA SER A 152 15.72 0.97 5.39
C SER A 152 14.22 0.64 5.40
N LYS A 153 13.37 1.53 4.87
CA LYS A 153 11.93 1.23 4.76
C LYS A 153 11.72 0.09 3.76
N ARG A 154 11.05 -0.99 4.17
CA ARG A 154 10.64 -2.07 3.27
C ARG A 154 9.61 -1.55 2.26
N PRO A 155 9.65 -1.98 0.99
CA PRO A 155 8.50 -1.82 0.11
C PRO A 155 7.30 -2.60 0.69
N TYR A 156 6.10 -2.05 0.52
CA TYR A 156 4.81 -2.48 1.08
C TYR A 156 4.67 -4.00 1.29
N VAL A 157 4.46 -4.43 2.53
CA VAL A 157 4.16 -5.82 2.89
C VAL A 157 2.65 -5.98 3.00
N SER A 158 2.02 -6.71 2.08
CA SER A 158 0.65 -7.18 2.28
C SER A 158 0.67 -8.28 3.33
N VAL A 159 -0.18 -8.16 4.37
CA VAL A 159 -0.45 -9.25 5.32
C VAL A 159 -1.36 -10.28 4.64
N SER A 160 -0.82 -10.99 3.64
CA SER A 160 -1.48 -12.09 2.95
C SER A 160 -0.80 -13.42 3.32
N GLY A 161 -0.62 -13.64 4.62
CA GLY A 161 -0.25 -14.95 5.17
C GLY A 161 -1.51 -15.74 5.52
N PRO A 162 -1.51 -17.08 5.38
CA PRO A 162 -2.66 -17.91 5.75
C PRO A 162 -2.97 -17.72 7.24
N TRP A 163 -4.19 -17.27 7.53
CA TRP A 163 -4.73 -17.20 8.89
C TRP A 163 -4.81 -18.62 9.46
N GLN A 164 -3.85 -19.03 10.29
CA GLN A 164 -3.98 -20.23 11.11
C GLN A 164 -4.65 -19.86 12.44
N CYS A 165 -5.92 -20.27 12.61
CA CYS A 165 -6.58 -20.23 13.91
C CYS A 165 -5.87 -21.17 14.88
N PRO A 166 -5.44 -20.72 16.07
CA PRO A 166 -5.03 -21.62 17.13
C PRO A 166 -6.25 -22.43 17.61
N SER A 167 -6.05 -23.75 17.71
CA SER A 167 -7.00 -24.76 18.21
C SER A 167 -7.27 -24.62 19.71
#